data_AF-A0A087M0W8-F1
#
_entry.id   AF-A0A087M0W8-F1
#
_cell.length_a   1.000
_cell.length_b   1.000
_cell.length_c   1.000
_cell.angle_alpha   90.00
_cell.angle_beta   90.00
_cell.angle_gamma   90.00
#
_symmetry.space_group_name_H-M   'P 1'
#
loop_
_entity.id
_entity.type
_entity.pdbx_description
1 polymer ?
#
loop_
_entity_poly.entity_id
_entity_poly.type
_entity_poly.pdbx_seq_one_letter_code
_entity_poly.pdbx_strand_id
1 'polypeptide(L)'
;MAKSWFSWLTGKDYKGETRRAEVQRPAIKIAPQDIDPFSGALRWDRFMAMLEAEQAQGPGALLIVDLSARSGSAAAAAGQKTEEILPWLGQSIQQAIRADDLLAHIEGYRFAALLRGAPQEVATAVSERILESVDDTIFMTAEGIVHLGVTIAGAVYQQSPGPDALDAAMANLNIAKDTGRTLFVQ
;
A
#
# COMPACT_ATOMS: atom_id res chain seq x y z
N MET A 1 2.16 56.07 8.51
CA MET A 1 2.50 55.54 7.17
C MET A 1 1.91 54.14 7.04
N ALA A 2 0.75 54.03 6.40
CA ALA A 2 0.08 52.76 6.16
C ALA A 2 0.50 52.24 4.77
N LYS A 3 1.10 51.03 4.71
CA LYS A 3 1.36 50.34 3.45
C LYS A 3 0.67 48.97 3.46
N SER A 4 -0.55 49.03 2.93
CA SER A 4 -1.27 48.07 2.08
C SER A 4 -0.94 46.57 2.21
N TRP A 5 -1.84 45.84 2.87
CA TRP A 5 -1.99 44.37 2.87
C TRP A 5 -2.66 43.80 1.61
N PHE A 6 -2.80 44.58 0.52
CA PHE A 6 -3.62 44.22 -0.65
C PHE A 6 -2.84 43.74 -1.89
N SER A 7 -1.53 43.48 -1.83
CA SER A 7 -0.77 43.02 -3.02
C SER A 7 -0.91 41.53 -3.35
N TRP A 8 -1.66 40.75 -2.55
CA TRP A 8 -1.88 39.32 -2.80
C TRP A 8 -3.01 39.05 -3.82
N LEU A 9 -3.81 40.07 -4.17
CA LEU A 9 -4.96 39.95 -5.08
C LEU A 9 -4.63 40.22 -6.55
N THR A 10 -3.37 40.51 -6.90
CA THR A 10 -2.96 40.66 -8.30
C THR A 10 -2.09 39.49 -8.71
N GLY A 11 -2.65 38.65 -9.58
CA GLY A 11 -1.99 37.50 -10.18
C GLY A 11 -0.58 37.83 -10.67
N LYS A 12 0.40 37.16 -10.07
CA LYS A 12 1.71 36.97 -10.65
C LYS A 12 1.78 35.52 -11.11
N ASP A 13 1.87 35.36 -12.43
CA ASP A 13 2.15 34.11 -13.11
C ASP A 13 3.44 33.49 -12.58
N TYR A 14 3.30 32.47 -11.74
CA TYR A 14 4.38 31.50 -11.51
C TYR A 14 4.43 30.58 -12.71
N LYS A 15 5.27 30.96 -13.70
CA LYS A 15 5.75 30.05 -14.73
C LYS A 15 6.68 29.03 -14.08
N GLY A 16 6.36 27.75 -14.26
CA GLY A 16 7.35 26.69 -14.11
C GLY A 16 6.94 25.51 -13.25
N GLU A 17 5.77 24.93 -13.50
CA GLU A 17 5.53 23.52 -13.20
C GLU A 17 4.43 23.09 -14.16
N THR A 18 4.78 22.26 -15.14
CA THR A 18 3.80 21.50 -15.90
C THR A 18 3.04 20.67 -14.89
N ARG A 19 1.87 21.13 -14.44
CA ARG A 19 0.84 20.26 -13.88
C ARG A 19 0.64 19.19 -14.95
N ARG A 20 1.26 18.02 -14.76
CA ARG A 20 0.89 16.83 -15.53
C ARG A 20 -0.62 16.79 -15.39
N ALA A 21 -1.31 16.96 -16.51
CA ALA A 21 -2.76 16.83 -16.53
C ALA A 21 -3.04 15.51 -15.80
N GLU A 22 -3.82 15.56 -14.73
CA GLU A 22 -4.36 14.34 -14.12
C GLU A 22 -5.05 13.60 -15.25
N VAL A 23 -4.38 12.57 -15.78
CA VAL A 23 -4.98 11.71 -16.77
C VAL A 23 -6.16 11.09 -16.03
N GLN A 24 -7.35 11.50 -16.40
CA GLN A 24 -8.57 11.07 -15.73
C GLN A 24 -8.72 9.58 -16.01
N ARG A 25 -8.21 8.76 -15.09
CA ARG A 25 -8.20 7.30 -15.23
C ARG A 25 -9.66 6.84 -15.25
N PRO A 26 -10.05 5.97 -16.19
CA PRO A 26 -11.38 5.42 -16.18
C PRO A 26 -11.62 4.72 -14.85
N ALA A 27 -12.76 4.98 -14.22
CA ALA A 27 -13.13 4.30 -12.97
C ALA A 27 -13.22 2.79 -13.25
N ILE A 28 -12.36 2.01 -12.59
CA ILE A 28 -12.41 0.55 -12.69
C ILE A 28 -13.61 0.09 -11.87
N LYS A 29 -14.54 -0.61 -12.52
CA LYS A 29 -15.69 -1.21 -11.82
C LYS A 29 -15.22 -2.42 -11.03
N ILE A 30 -15.34 -2.32 -9.71
CA ILE A 30 -15.13 -3.42 -8.77
C ILE A 30 -16.51 -3.96 -8.41
N ALA A 31 -16.73 -5.25 -8.62
CA ALA A 31 -17.98 -5.91 -8.29
C ALA A 31 -17.87 -6.64 -6.93
N PRO A 32 -18.98 -6.95 -6.24
CA PRO A 32 -18.91 -7.61 -4.93
C PRO A 32 -18.13 -8.93 -4.93
N GLN A 33 -18.19 -9.71 -6.02
CA GLN A 33 -17.44 -10.95 -6.17
C GLN A 33 -15.91 -10.75 -6.29
N ASP A 34 -15.47 -9.54 -6.59
CA ASP A 34 -14.06 -9.18 -6.70
C ASP A 34 -13.42 -8.95 -5.33
N ILE A 35 -14.22 -8.93 -4.25
CA ILE A 35 -13.78 -8.64 -2.89
C ILE A 35 -13.63 -9.94 -2.09
N ASP A 36 -12.52 -10.05 -1.36
CA ASP A 36 -12.33 -11.07 -0.33
C ASP A 36 -13.20 -10.71 0.89
N PRO A 37 -14.16 -11.57 1.28
CA PRO A 37 -15.13 -11.23 2.32
C PRO A 37 -14.54 -11.16 3.73
N PHE A 38 -13.33 -11.70 3.96
CA PHE A 38 -12.67 -11.68 5.27
C PHE A 38 -11.79 -10.44 5.43
N SER A 39 -11.03 -10.08 4.39
CA SER A 39 -10.14 -8.93 4.45
C SER A 39 -10.78 -7.60 4.03
N GLY A 40 -11.84 -7.65 3.20
CA GLY A 40 -12.40 -6.48 2.53
C GLY A 40 -11.56 -5.95 1.36
N ALA A 41 -10.42 -6.58 1.07
CA ALA A 41 -9.54 -6.23 -0.05
C ALA A 41 -9.98 -6.93 -1.35
N LEU A 42 -9.39 -6.53 -2.48
CA LEU A 42 -9.58 -7.23 -3.75
C LEU A 42 -9.05 -8.67 -3.65
N ARG A 43 -9.74 -9.58 -4.36
CA ARG A 43 -9.20 -10.90 -4.68
C ARG A 43 -8.01 -10.77 -5.61
N TRP A 44 -7.06 -11.68 -5.43
CA TRP A 44 -5.78 -11.65 -6.12
C TRP A 44 -5.89 -11.71 -7.65
N ASP A 45 -6.77 -12.55 -8.18
CA ASP A 45 -7.01 -12.68 -9.63
C ASP A 45 -7.51 -11.36 -10.24
N ARG A 46 -8.43 -10.68 -9.56
CA ARG A 46 -8.90 -9.36 -9.99
C ARG A 46 -7.81 -8.31 -9.92
N PHE A 47 -7.06 -8.29 -8.83
CA PHE A 47 -5.96 -7.35 -8.65
C PHE A 47 -4.90 -7.49 -9.72
N MET A 48 -4.51 -8.71 -10.09
CA MET A 48 -3.52 -8.94 -11.14
C MET A 48 -3.95 -8.38 -12.50
N ALA A 49 -5.21 -8.58 -12.87
CA ALA A 49 -5.76 -7.99 -14.09
C ALA A 49 -5.74 -6.45 -14.06
N MET A 50 -5.95 -5.86 -12.89
CA MET A 50 -5.90 -4.40 -12.71
C MET A 50 -4.45 -3.87 -12.69
N LEU A 51 -3.53 -4.59 -12.05
CA LEU A 51 -2.11 -4.26 -12.04
C LEU A 51 -1.54 -4.22 -13.46
N GLU A 52 -1.81 -5.25 -14.27
CA GLU A 52 -1.37 -5.30 -15.67
C GLU A 52 -1.90 -4.10 -16.47
N ALA A 53 -3.18 -3.77 -16.31
CA ALA A 53 -3.81 -2.63 -16.98
C ALA A 53 -3.25 -1.28 -16.53
N GLU A 54 -2.88 -1.13 -15.25
CA GLU A 54 -2.30 0.10 -14.70
C GLU A 54 -0.82 0.26 -15.07
N GLN A 55 -0.04 -0.81 -15.08
CA GLN A 55 1.36 -0.80 -15.56
C GLN A 55 1.46 -0.38 -17.04
N ALA A 56 0.47 -0.75 -17.86
CA ALA A 56 0.38 -0.31 -19.24
C ALA A 56 0.03 1.18 -19.41
N GLN A 57 -0.56 1.82 -18.39
CA GLN A 57 -1.06 3.20 -18.43
C GLN A 57 -0.05 4.22 -17.90
N GLY A 58 0.86 3.85 -16.99
CA GLY A 58 1.82 4.78 -16.45
C GLY A 58 2.63 4.24 -15.27
N PRO A 59 3.49 5.07 -14.67
CA PRO A 59 4.31 4.68 -13.53
C PRO A 59 3.47 4.48 -12.26
N GLY A 60 4.05 3.80 -11.29
CA GLY A 60 3.49 3.63 -9.95
C GLY A 60 4.43 2.87 -9.03
N ALA A 61 3.91 2.46 -7.88
CA ALA A 61 4.62 1.59 -6.96
C ALA A 61 3.73 0.42 -6.53
N LEU A 62 4.31 -0.76 -6.41
CA LEU A 62 3.66 -1.92 -5.82
C LEU A 62 4.32 -2.23 -4.49
N LEU A 63 3.53 -2.26 -3.42
CA LEU A 63 3.95 -2.67 -2.09
C LEU A 63 3.45 -4.08 -1.80
N ILE A 64 4.28 -4.89 -1.16
CA ILE A 64 3.90 -6.15 -0.52
C ILE A 64 4.07 -5.97 0.98
N VAL A 65 2.98 -6.20 1.71
CA VAL A 65 2.93 -6.16 3.18
C VAL A 65 2.77 -7.59 3.65
N ASP A 66 3.62 -8.04 4.56
CA ASP A 66 3.53 -9.38 5.16
C ASP A 66 3.84 -9.32 6.65
N LEU A 67 3.40 -10.33 7.39
CA LEU A 67 3.67 -10.43 8.82
C LEU A 67 5.18 -10.53 9.07
N SER A 68 5.66 -9.74 10.03
CA SER A 68 7.06 -9.73 10.43
C SER A 68 7.36 -10.86 11.42
N ALA A 69 8.59 -11.36 11.40
CA ALA A 69 9.13 -12.23 12.44
C ALA A 69 9.18 -11.56 13.83
N ARG A 70 9.02 -10.23 13.91
CA ARG A 70 8.89 -9.46 15.15
C ARG A 70 7.51 -9.62 15.82
N SER A 71 6.52 -10.12 15.10
CA SER A 71 5.21 -10.40 15.68
C SER A 71 5.38 -11.44 16.80
N GLY A 72 4.67 -11.26 17.92
CA GLY A 72 4.83 -12.11 19.09
C GLY A 72 4.62 -13.59 18.78
N SER A 73 5.19 -14.49 19.60
CA SER A 73 5.08 -15.96 19.40
C SER A 73 3.62 -16.46 19.31
N ALA A 74 2.67 -15.75 19.90
CA ALA A 74 1.23 -16.01 19.76
C ALA A 74 0.69 -15.73 18.33
N ALA A 75 1.30 -14.80 17.58
CA ALA A 75 1.00 -14.57 16.17
C ALA A 75 1.55 -15.70 15.27
N ALA A 76 2.65 -16.36 15.66
CA ALA A 76 3.14 -17.55 14.96
C ALA A 76 2.24 -18.79 15.19
N ALA A 77 1.47 -18.83 16.28
CA ALA A 77 0.42 -19.83 16.50
C ALA A 77 -0.90 -19.51 15.77
N ALA A 78 -0.98 -18.37 15.08
CA ALA A 78 -2.21 -17.78 14.51
C ALA A 78 -2.72 -18.43 13.22
N GLY A 79 -2.38 -19.70 12.93
CA GLY A 79 -3.16 -20.49 11.96
C GLY A 79 -4.66 -20.59 12.35
N GLN A 80 -4.99 -20.33 13.62
CA GLN A 80 -6.36 -20.30 14.15
C GLN A 80 -7.00 -18.89 14.26
N LYS A 81 -6.30 -17.80 13.93
CA LYS A 81 -6.78 -16.40 14.18
C LYS A 81 -6.79 -15.50 12.95
N THR A 82 -6.63 -16.07 11.76
CA THR A 82 -6.60 -15.32 10.50
C THR A 82 -7.88 -14.50 10.31
N GLU A 83 -9.05 -15.04 10.65
CA GLU A 83 -10.33 -14.34 10.49
C GLU A 83 -10.48 -13.10 11.39
N GLU A 84 -9.79 -13.02 12.52
CA GLU A 84 -9.84 -11.86 13.42
C GLU A 84 -8.85 -10.76 13.00
N ILE A 85 -7.64 -11.16 12.61
CA ILE A 85 -6.54 -10.24 12.31
C ILE A 85 -6.68 -9.67 10.89
N LEU A 86 -7.13 -10.49 9.94
CA LEU A 86 -7.15 -10.13 8.52
C LEU A 86 -8.04 -8.92 8.18
N PRO A 87 -9.27 -8.78 8.71
CA PRO A 87 -10.08 -7.57 8.48
C PRO A 87 -9.41 -6.31 9.04
N TRP A 88 -8.81 -6.41 10.23
CA TRP A 88 -8.14 -5.29 10.86
C TRP A 88 -6.89 -4.88 10.08
N LEU A 89 -6.04 -5.83 9.69
CA LEU A 89 -4.83 -5.56 8.91
C LEU A 89 -5.19 -4.95 7.54
N GLY A 90 -6.19 -5.50 6.85
CA GLY A 90 -6.71 -4.94 5.60
C GLY A 90 -7.17 -3.49 5.77
N GLN A 91 -7.95 -3.21 6.82
CA GLN A 91 -8.42 -1.86 7.12
C GLN A 91 -7.29 -0.88 7.45
N SER A 92 -6.29 -1.31 8.24
CA SER A 92 -5.12 -0.49 8.58
C SER A 92 -4.31 -0.09 7.35
N ILE A 93 -4.13 -1.02 6.40
CA ILE A 93 -3.47 -0.74 5.12
C ILE A 93 -4.35 0.18 4.26
N GLN A 94 -5.65 -0.10 4.17
CA GLN A 94 -6.58 0.69 3.36
C GLN A 94 -6.66 2.16 3.81
N GLN A 95 -6.57 2.43 5.12
CA GLN A 95 -6.53 3.80 5.67
C GLN A 95 -5.21 4.51 5.39
N ALA A 96 -4.15 3.76 5.14
CA ALA A 96 -2.83 4.29 4.83
C ALA A 96 -2.58 4.48 3.33
N ILE A 97 -3.52 4.13 2.45
CA ILE A 97 -3.42 4.39 1.00
C ILE A 97 -4.52 5.38 0.55
N ARG A 98 -4.41 5.92 -0.66
CA ARG A 98 -5.43 6.84 -1.19
C ARG A 98 -6.67 6.05 -1.62
N ALA A 99 -7.82 6.72 -1.70
CA ALA A 99 -9.08 6.09 -2.13
C ALA A 99 -9.02 5.52 -3.55
N ASP A 100 -8.05 5.97 -4.34
CA ASP A 100 -7.86 5.59 -5.71
C ASP A 100 -6.78 4.49 -5.84
N ASP A 101 -5.99 4.22 -4.81
CA ASP A 101 -5.06 3.09 -4.78
C ASP A 101 -5.82 1.75 -4.61
N LEU A 102 -5.17 0.64 -4.96
CA LEU A 102 -5.78 -0.69 -4.88
C LEU A 102 -5.12 -1.51 -3.78
N LEU A 103 -5.91 -2.28 -3.05
CA LEU A 103 -5.44 -3.24 -2.05
C LEU A 103 -5.97 -4.63 -2.39
N ALA A 104 -5.12 -5.64 -2.32
CA ALA A 104 -5.50 -7.04 -2.49
C ALA A 104 -4.94 -7.93 -1.39
N HIS A 105 -5.71 -8.95 -1.04
CA HIS A 105 -5.23 -10.05 -0.21
C HIS A 105 -4.66 -11.14 -1.11
N ILE A 106 -3.40 -11.53 -0.87
CA ILE A 106 -2.72 -12.60 -1.63
C ILE A 106 -3.03 -13.94 -0.96
N GLU A 107 -2.52 -14.13 0.25
CA GLU A 107 -2.58 -15.37 1.00
C GLU A 107 -2.14 -15.12 2.46
N GLY A 108 -2.66 -15.89 3.41
CA GLY A 108 -2.27 -15.79 4.82
C GLY A 108 -2.47 -14.38 5.40
N TYR A 109 -1.37 -13.68 5.68
CA TYR A 109 -1.37 -12.29 6.15
C TYR A 109 -0.74 -11.32 5.11
N ARG A 110 -0.55 -11.79 3.87
CA ARG A 110 0.13 -11.04 2.83
C ARG A 110 -0.85 -10.25 1.98
N PHE A 111 -0.57 -8.96 1.86
CA PHE A 111 -1.32 -8.03 1.03
C PHE A 111 -0.44 -7.40 -0.04
N ALA A 112 -1.05 -6.99 -1.14
CA ALA A 112 -0.46 -6.17 -2.17
C ALA A 112 -1.19 -4.82 -2.25
N ALA A 113 -0.45 -3.71 -2.26
CA ALA A 113 -0.99 -2.38 -2.44
C ALA A 113 -0.41 -1.73 -3.70
N LEU A 114 -1.27 -1.38 -4.66
CA LEU A 114 -0.87 -0.65 -5.86
C LEU A 114 -1.08 0.85 -5.64
N LEU A 115 0.02 1.59 -5.55
CA LEU A 115 0.05 3.04 -5.39
C LEU A 115 0.18 3.71 -6.75
N ARG A 116 -0.93 4.21 -7.28
CA ARG A 116 -0.99 4.57 -8.71
C ARG A 116 -0.35 5.92 -8.98
N GLY A 117 0.65 5.97 -9.85
CA GLY A 117 1.40 7.21 -10.12
C GLY A 117 2.33 7.63 -8.97
N ALA A 118 2.49 6.80 -7.94
CA ALA A 118 3.34 7.12 -6.80
C ALA A 118 4.83 6.92 -7.18
N PRO A 119 5.68 7.94 -6.96
CA PRO A 119 7.13 7.77 -6.98
C PRO A 119 7.62 7.09 -5.70
N GLN A 120 8.91 6.75 -5.65
CA GLN A 120 9.54 6.02 -4.55
C GLN A 120 9.34 6.73 -3.20
N GLU A 121 9.45 8.05 -3.15
CA GLU A 121 9.31 8.82 -1.91
C GLU A 121 7.90 8.70 -1.32
N VAL A 122 6.88 8.68 -2.19
CA VAL A 122 5.49 8.48 -1.76
C VAL A 122 5.26 7.05 -1.31
N ALA A 123 5.84 6.07 -2.01
CA ALA A 123 5.74 4.66 -1.64
C ALA A 123 6.40 4.38 -0.28
N THR A 124 7.57 4.98 -0.02
CA THR A 124 8.26 4.91 1.28
C THR A 124 7.40 5.55 2.38
N ALA A 125 6.88 6.76 2.17
CA ALA A 125 6.07 7.45 3.18
C ALA A 125 4.76 6.71 3.49
N VAL A 126 4.12 6.10 2.48
CA VAL A 126 2.95 5.23 2.68
C VAL A 126 3.32 4.00 3.49
N SER A 127 4.46 3.38 3.20
CA SER A 127 4.94 2.21 3.93
C SER A 127 5.24 2.53 5.40
N GLU A 128 5.86 3.68 5.68
CA GLU A 128 6.10 4.16 7.05
C GLU A 128 4.78 4.34 7.80
N ARG A 129 3.76 4.93 7.16
CA ARG A 129 2.42 5.07 7.76
C ARG A 129 1.75 3.72 8.04
N ILE A 130 1.92 2.72 7.16
CA ILE A 130 1.42 1.37 7.41
C ILE A 130 2.16 0.76 8.61
N LEU A 131 3.48 0.90 8.68
CA LEU A 131 4.30 0.41 9.79
C LEU A 131 3.85 1.03 11.11
N GLU A 132 3.68 2.36 11.18
CA GLU A 132 3.20 3.06 12.37
C GLU A 132 1.81 2.57 12.79
N SER A 133 0.87 2.49 11.85
CA SER A 133 -0.51 2.03 12.11
C SER A 133 -0.54 0.61 12.70
N VAL A 134 0.31 -0.29 12.18
CA VAL A 134 0.34 -1.69 12.61
C VAL A 134 1.13 -1.87 13.91
N ASP A 135 2.34 -1.30 14.00
CA ASP A 135 3.24 -1.49 15.14
C ASP A 135 2.72 -0.77 16.42
N ASP A 136 1.93 0.31 16.29
CA ASP A 136 1.31 1.02 17.42
C ASP A 136 0.03 0.34 17.96
N THR A 137 -0.43 -0.74 17.32
CA THR A 137 -1.69 -1.39 17.71
C THR A 137 -1.46 -2.65 18.54
N ILE A 138 -2.08 -2.67 19.72
CA ILE A 138 -2.21 -3.87 20.54
C ILE A 138 -3.46 -4.64 20.10
N PHE A 139 -3.28 -5.89 19.65
CA PHE A 139 -4.40 -6.74 19.26
C PHE A 139 -4.86 -7.60 20.43
N MET A 140 -6.09 -7.39 20.91
CA MET A 140 -6.69 -8.18 21.97
C MET A 140 -7.41 -9.40 21.38
N THR A 141 -6.95 -10.59 21.73
CA THR A 141 -7.60 -11.86 21.37
C THR A 141 -8.25 -12.48 22.61
N ALA A 142 -9.09 -13.49 22.43
CA ALA A 142 -9.68 -14.25 23.55
C ALA A 142 -8.62 -14.87 24.50
N GLU A 143 -7.39 -15.05 24.03
CA GLU A 143 -6.27 -15.66 24.77
C GLU A 143 -5.26 -14.63 25.31
N GLY A 144 -5.47 -13.33 25.04
CA GLY A 144 -4.62 -12.26 25.53
C GLY A 144 -4.13 -11.30 24.44
N ILE A 145 -3.16 -10.49 24.81
CA ILE A 145 -2.57 -9.42 24.00
C ILE A 145 -1.55 -10.00 23.02
N VAL A 146 -1.71 -9.66 21.73
CA VAL A 146 -0.78 -9.99 20.65
C VAL A 146 -0.19 -8.70 20.09
N HIS A 147 1.13 -8.66 19.97
CA HIS A 147 1.84 -7.62 19.23
C HIS A 147 2.04 -8.10 17.79
N LEU A 148 1.52 -7.32 16.85
CA LEU A 148 1.69 -7.54 15.43
C LEU A 148 2.76 -6.57 14.92
N GLY A 149 3.56 -7.05 13.97
CA GLY A 149 4.42 -6.17 13.19
C GLY A 149 4.42 -6.64 11.75
N VAL A 150 4.71 -5.73 10.82
CA VAL A 150 4.82 -6.06 9.40
C VAL A 150 6.22 -5.83 8.87
N THR A 151 6.53 -6.54 7.80
CA THR A 151 7.63 -6.26 6.89
C THR A 151 7.00 -5.82 5.57
N ILE A 152 7.42 -4.66 5.08
CA ILE A 152 6.93 -4.05 3.85
C ILE A 152 8.09 -3.96 2.88
N ALA A 153 7.86 -4.41 1.66
CA ALA A 153 8.79 -4.18 0.56
C ALA A 153 8.02 -3.75 -0.68
N GLY A 154 8.69 -3.10 -1.62
CA GLY A 154 8.01 -2.66 -2.83
C GLY A 154 8.94 -2.38 -3.99
N ALA A 155 8.34 -2.23 -5.16
CA ALA A 155 9.00 -1.86 -6.38
C ALA A 155 8.31 -0.64 -7.02
N VAL A 156 9.07 0.38 -7.39
CA VAL A 156 8.60 1.41 -8.32
C VAL A 156 8.75 0.91 -9.74
N TYR A 157 7.79 1.25 -10.59
CA TYR A 157 7.81 0.85 -11.99
C TYR A 157 7.49 2.02 -12.90
N GLN A 158 8.03 1.95 -14.11
CA GLN A 158 7.63 2.81 -15.22
C GLN A 158 6.61 2.08 -16.11
N GLN A 159 6.07 2.80 -17.09
CA GLN A 159 5.17 2.19 -18.06
C GLN A 159 5.87 1.03 -18.77
N SER A 160 5.40 -0.20 -18.52
CA SER A 160 5.99 -1.42 -19.04
C SER A 160 4.90 -2.48 -19.24
N PRO A 161 4.96 -3.29 -20.31
CA PRO A 161 4.09 -4.44 -20.45
C PRO A 161 4.52 -5.58 -19.49
N GLY A 162 3.59 -6.07 -18.66
CA GLY A 162 3.77 -7.28 -17.84
C GLY A 162 4.17 -7.04 -16.36
N PRO A 163 4.15 -8.09 -15.52
CA PRO A 163 4.17 -8.01 -14.05
C PRO A 163 5.55 -7.76 -13.43
N ASP A 164 6.43 -7.02 -14.09
CA ASP A 164 7.79 -6.71 -13.63
C ASP A 164 7.81 -6.14 -12.19
N ALA A 165 6.81 -5.30 -11.86
CA ALA A 165 6.66 -4.74 -10.52
C ALA A 165 6.40 -5.80 -9.44
N LEU A 166 5.65 -6.86 -9.75
CA LEU A 166 5.35 -7.92 -8.78
C LEU A 166 6.58 -8.75 -8.47
N ASP A 167 7.29 -9.20 -9.50
CA ASP A 167 8.49 -10.01 -9.33
C ASP A 167 9.57 -9.22 -8.55
N ALA A 168 9.76 -7.95 -8.89
CA ALA A 168 10.66 -7.06 -8.17
C ALA A 168 10.22 -6.84 -6.71
N ALA A 169 8.94 -6.57 -6.45
CA ALA A 169 8.45 -6.34 -5.10
C ALA A 169 8.54 -7.60 -4.21
N MET A 170 8.29 -8.78 -4.77
CA MET A 170 8.44 -10.06 -4.09
C MET A 170 9.91 -10.39 -3.80
N ALA A 171 10.82 -10.13 -4.75
CA ALA A 171 12.26 -10.26 -4.52
C ALA A 171 12.73 -9.32 -3.41
N ASN A 172 12.27 -8.08 -3.42
CA ASN A 172 12.54 -7.08 -2.39
C ASN A 172 12.01 -7.51 -1.01
N LEU A 173 10.86 -8.18 -0.94
CA LEU A 173 10.32 -8.73 0.31
C LEU A 173 11.23 -9.82 0.88
N ASN A 174 11.71 -10.73 0.04
CA ASN A 174 12.63 -11.78 0.47
C ASN A 174 13.93 -11.16 1.02
N ILE A 175 14.50 -10.18 0.32
CA ILE A 175 15.68 -9.44 0.79
C ILE A 175 15.40 -8.76 2.14
N ALA A 176 14.24 -8.12 2.30
CA ALA A 176 13.88 -7.45 3.54
C ALA A 176 13.80 -8.44 4.71
N LYS A 177 13.14 -9.59 4.50
CA LYS A 177 13.03 -10.65 5.51
C LYS A 177 14.40 -11.25 5.85
N ASP A 178 15.23 -11.56 4.86
CA ASP A 178 16.56 -12.15 5.07
C ASP A 178 17.53 -11.21 5.78
N THR A 179 17.39 -9.90 5.54
CA THR A 179 18.25 -8.87 6.16
C THR A 179 17.68 -8.30 7.46
N GLY A 180 16.50 -8.76 7.89
CA GLY A 180 15.80 -8.26 9.07
C GLY A 180 15.29 -6.82 8.93
N ARG A 181 15.21 -6.28 7.70
CA ARG A 181 14.64 -4.96 7.43
C ARG A 181 13.12 -5.02 7.47
N THR A 182 12.51 -3.99 8.03
CA THR A 182 11.05 -3.83 8.05
C THR A 182 10.53 -3.08 6.83
N LEU A 183 11.41 -2.34 6.14
CA LEU A 183 11.07 -1.54 4.97
C LEU A 183 12.14 -1.65 3.88
N PHE A 184 11.73 -1.97 2.65
CA PHE A 184 12.63 -1.96 1.49
C PHE A 184 11.88 -1.67 0.17
N VAL A 185 11.95 -0.42 -0.30
CA VAL A 185 11.29 0.02 -1.54
C VAL A 185 12.35 0.54 -2.52
N GLN A 186 12.39 -0.02 -3.74
CA GLN A 186 13.35 0.33 -4.79
C GLN A 186 12.73 0.45 -6.17
#